data_AF-A0A972WCP0-F1
#
_entry.id   AF-A0A972WCP0-F1
#
_cell.length_a   1.000
_cell.length_b   1.000
_cell.length_c   1.000
_cell.angle_alpha   90.00
_cell.angle_beta   90.00
_cell.angle_gamma   90.00
#
_symmetry.space_group_name_H-M   'P 1'
#
loop_
_entity.id
_entity.type
_entity.pdbx_description
1 polymer ?
#
loop_
_entity_poly.entity_id
_entity_poly.type
_entity_poly.pdbx_seq_one_letter_code
_entity_poly.pdbx_strand_id
1 'polypeptide(L)'
;FQGVPDIRVIVYRCYPAMAMVRLPTRASDGKANLHQGAVGAGVDLATGTTLAGVLDNQLVEDHPDTGAIVSGVKIPHWDFILESSARGYEVTGLGYLGVDMVIDADLGPLILEMNARPGLNIQIANRSGIANRVRRIDEVYDAAATPAERAAVARREFPALA
;
A
#
# COMPACT_ATOMS: atom_id res chain seq x y z
N PHE A 1 -11.74 20.01 4.65
CA PHE A 1 -11.19 18.66 4.73
C PHE A 1 -12.30 17.68 4.41
N GLN A 2 -12.30 17.09 3.21
CA GLN A 2 -13.38 16.20 2.74
C GLN A 2 -12.85 15.01 1.93
N GLY A 3 -11.57 14.64 2.13
CA GLY A 3 -10.97 13.51 1.43
C GLY A 3 -10.98 12.24 2.26
N VAL A 4 -11.25 11.10 1.62
CA VAL A 4 -11.09 9.77 2.21
C VAL A 4 -9.66 9.28 1.93
N PRO A 5 -8.85 8.98 2.95
CA PRO A 5 -7.57 8.31 2.75
C PRO A 5 -7.77 6.92 2.14
N ASP A 6 -6.84 6.51 1.29
CA ASP A 6 -6.82 5.15 0.76
C ASP A 6 -5.47 4.47 1.03
N ILE A 7 -5.49 3.15 0.90
CA ILE A 7 -4.36 2.26 1.05
C ILE A 7 -4.14 1.58 -0.30
N ARG A 8 -3.00 1.83 -0.92
CA ARG A 8 -2.59 1.12 -2.13
C ARG A 8 -1.66 -0.02 -1.78
N VAL A 9 -2.01 -1.22 -2.20
CA VAL A 9 -1.16 -2.42 -2.14
C VAL A 9 -0.79 -2.83 -3.55
N ILE A 10 0.51 -2.85 -3.84
CA ILE A 10 1.03 -3.45 -5.07
C ILE A 10 1.14 -4.94 -4.85
N VAL A 11 0.55 -5.70 -5.76
CA VAL A 11 0.57 -7.17 -5.74
C VAL A 11 1.24 -7.66 -7.01
N TYR A 12 2.15 -8.61 -6.86
CA TYR A 12 2.85 -9.29 -7.96
C TYR A 12 2.69 -10.80 -7.79
N ARG A 13 2.22 -11.50 -8.84
CA ARG A 13 1.88 -12.94 -8.80
C ARG A 13 1.06 -13.34 -7.58
N CYS A 14 0.08 -12.51 -7.20
CA CYS A 14 -0.78 -12.69 -6.02
C CYS A 14 -0.09 -12.48 -4.65
N TYR A 15 1.18 -12.07 -4.60
CA TYR A 15 1.87 -11.71 -3.36
C TYR A 15 1.89 -10.18 -3.18
N PRO A 16 1.46 -9.64 -2.03
CA PRO A 16 1.68 -8.25 -1.70
C PRO A 16 3.17 -7.93 -1.72
N ALA A 17 3.56 -6.98 -2.55
CA ALA A 17 4.96 -6.60 -2.75
C ALA A 17 5.30 -5.30 -2.04
N MET A 18 4.42 -4.29 -2.05
CA MET A 18 4.61 -3.00 -1.39
C MET A 18 3.27 -2.38 -1.01
N ALA A 19 3.23 -1.52 -0.01
CA ALA A 19 2.03 -0.76 0.32
C ALA A 19 2.33 0.70 0.68
N MET A 20 1.34 1.56 0.50
CA MET A 20 1.37 2.94 0.98
C MET A 20 -0.03 3.41 1.35
N VAL A 21 -0.11 4.35 2.29
CA VAL A 21 -1.30 5.17 2.52
C VAL A 21 -1.19 6.44 1.70
N ARG A 22 -2.28 6.88 1.09
CA ARG A 22 -2.40 8.18 0.44
C ARG A 22 -3.33 9.06 1.26
N LEU A 23 -2.76 10.14 1.80
CA LEU A 23 -3.46 11.08 2.66
C LEU A 23 -3.85 12.32 1.84
N PRO A 24 -5.15 12.63 1.73
CA PRO A 24 -5.63 13.78 0.97
C PRO A 24 -5.30 15.09 1.67
N THR A 25 -4.94 16.10 0.88
CA THR A 25 -4.60 17.46 1.35
C THR A 25 -5.60 18.47 0.77
N ARG A 26 -5.52 19.72 1.21
CA ARG A 26 -6.18 20.85 0.57
C ARG A 26 -5.63 21.07 -0.85
N ALA A 27 -4.33 20.90 -1.04
CA ALA A 27 -3.69 21.05 -2.35
C ALA A 27 -4.20 20.02 -3.37
N SER A 28 -4.54 18.82 -2.90
CA SER A 28 -5.14 17.77 -3.73
C SER A 28 -6.65 17.84 -3.88
N ASP A 29 -7.28 18.93 -3.41
CA ASP A 29 -8.74 19.09 -3.42
C ASP A 29 -9.46 17.90 -2.76
N GLY A 30 -8.85 17.37 -1.68
CA GLY A 30 -9.37 16.19 -0.98
C GLY A 30 -9.13 14.85 -1.67
N LYS A 31 -8.37 14.79 -2.78
CA LYS A 31 -8.10 13.54 -3.50
C LYS A 31 -6.87 12.82 -2.95
N ALA A 32 -6.94 11.51 -2.84
CA ALA A 32 -5.81 10.66 -2.47
C ALA A 32 -4.93 10.33 -3.71
N ASN A 33 -4.40 11.37 -4.35
CA ASN A 33 -3.55 11.27 -5.53
C ASN A 33 -2.24 12.04 -5.33
N LEU A 34 -1.12 11.32 -5.33
CA LEU A 34 0.22 11.89 -5.12
C LEU A 34 0.56 12.98 -6.14
N HIS A 35 0.16 12.80 -7.41
CA HIS A 35 0.40 13.79 -8.47
C HIS A 35 -0.44 15.06 -8.32
N GLN A 36 -1.46 15.02 -7.46
CA GLN A 36 -2.30 16.18 -7.15
C GLN A 36 -1.91 16.82 -5.81
N GLY A 37 -0.81 16.40 -5.18
CA GLY A 37 -0.36 16.95 -3.90
C GLY A 37 -0.92 16.23 -2.68
N ALA A 38 -1.31 14.96 -2.81
CA ALA A 38 -1.57 14.12 -1.63
C ALA A 38 -0.24 13.65 -1.00
N VAL A 39 -0.24 13.45 0.31
CA VAL A 39 0.93 12.85 0.99
C VAL A 39 0.89 11.33 0.79
N GLY A 40 2.01 10.73 0.41
CA GLY A 40 2.18 9.28 0.36
C GLY A 40 3.02 8.78 1.53
N ALA A 41 2.50 7.89 2.36
CA ALA A 41 3.25 7.26 3.43
C ALA A 41 3.50 5.80 3.08
N GLY A 42 4.76 5.36 2.98
CA GLY A 42 5.05 3.94 2.82
C GLY A 42 4.51 3.13 4.00
N VAL A 43 4.27 1.84 3.83
CA VAL A 43 3.79 0.98 4.91
C VAL A 43 4.69 -0.23 5.02
N ASP A 44 5.19 -0.47 6.23
CA ASP A 44 5.88 -1.70 6.55
C ASP A 44 4.92 -2.89 6.45
N LEU A 45 5.14 -3.79 5.48
CA LEU A 45 4.28 -4.94 5.27
C LEU A 45 4.26 -5.87 6.48
N ALA A 46 5.35 -5.96 7.25
CA ALA A 46 5.42 -6.82 8.41
C ALA A 46 4.47 -6.37 9.52
N THR A 47 4.39 -5.06 9.77
CA THR A 47 3.68 -4.50 10.94
C THR A 47 2.40 -3.74 10.62
N GLY A 48 2.20 -3.33 9.36
CA GLY A 48 1.11 -2.43 8.98
C GLY A 48 1.30 -1.00 9.49
N THR A 49 2.55 -0.62 9.80
CA THR A 49 2.88 0.71 10.33
C THR A 49 3.35 1.64 9.23
N THR A 50 2.87 2.88 9.22
CA THR A 50 3.32 3.89 8.27
C THR A 50 4.78 4.27 8.50
N LEU A 51 5.48 4.52 7.41
CA LEU A 51 6.85 5.03 7.34
C LEU A 51 6.82 6.56 7.18
N ALA A 52 7.96 7.16 6.82
CA ALA A 52 8.01 8.58 6.48
C ALA A 52 7.04 8.92 5.32
N GLY A 53 6.49 10.14 5.38
CA GLY A 53 5.65 10.67 4.31
C GLY A 53 6.48 11.19 3.13
N VAL A 54 5.84 11.29 1.98
CA VAL A 54 6.38 11.87 0.75
C VAL A 54 5.38 12.88 0.18
N LEU A 55 5.81 14.13 0.18
CA LEU A 55 5.31 15.35 -0.46
C LEU A 55 5.99 15.68 -1.80
N ASP A 56 5.38 15.56 -2.99
CA ASP A 56 6.03 15.98 -4.24
C ASP A 56 7.45 15.39 -4.44
N ASN A 57 7.60 14.09 -4.14
CA ASN A 57 8.87 13.35 -4.12
C ASN A 57 9.90 13.81 -3.06
N GLN A 58 9.53 14.70 -2.15
CA GLN A 58 10.31 15.11 -0.98
C GLN A 58 9.78 14.43 0.28
N LEU A 59 10.67 14.12 1.23
CA LEU A 59 10.27 13.55 2.51
C LEU A 59 9.54 14.59 3.36
N VAL A 60 8.49 14.16 4.04
CA VAL A 60 7.74 14.97 5.01
C VAL A 60 7.48 14.15 6.27
N GLU A 61 7.60 14.80 7.43
CA GLU A 61 7.31 14.19 8.73
C GLU A 61 5.84 14.37 9.11
N ASP A 62 5.30 15.56 8.84
CA ASP A 62 3.94 15.95 9.20
C ASP A 62 3.05 16.12 7.97
N HIS A 63 1.77 15.86 8.15
CA HIS A 63 0.75 16.16 7.15
C HIS A 63 0.55 17.68 7.05
N PRO A 64 0.66 18.28 5.85
CA PRO A 64 0.79 19.73 5.67
C PRO A 64 -0.41 20.53 6.19
N ASP A 65 -1.58 19.91 6.23
CA ASP A 65 -2.82 20.57 6.62
C ASP A 65 -3.31 20.24 8.05
N THR A 66 -2.87 19.12 8.65
CA THR A 66 -3.31 18.73 10.01
C THR A 66 -2.20 18.86 11.04
N GLY A 67 -0.93 18.92 10.61
CA GLY A 67 0.23 18.87 11.50
C GLY A 67 0.41 17.52 12.20
N ALA A 68 -0.33 16.47 11.78
CA ALA A 68 -0.20 15.15 12.36
C ALA A 68 1.04 14.44 11.79
N ILE A 69 1.78 13.78 12.67
CA ILE A 69 2.91 12.93 12.28
C ILE A 69 2.40 11.80 11.39
N VAL A 70 3.05 11.62 10.23
CA VAL A 70 2.64 10.65 9.22
C VAL A 70 3.15 9.25 9.54
N SER A 71 4.33 9.14 10.15
CA SER A 71 4.99 7.88 10.47
C SER A 71 4.51 7.28 11.80
N GLY A 72 4.68 5.96 11.96
CA GLY A 72 4.35 5.27 13.21
C GLY A 72 2.86 4.99 13.43
N VAL A 73 2.00 5.30 12.45
CA VAL A 73 0.56 5.06 12.51
C VAL A 73 0.29 3.61 12.13
N LYS A 74 -0.40 2.86 13.01
CA LYS A 74 -0.82 1.50 12.73
C LYS A 74 -2.12 1.48 11.93
N ILE A 75 -2.10 0.80 10.79
CA ILE A 75 -3.30 0.57 9.99
C ILE A 75 -4.10 -0.58 10.61
N PRO A 76 -5.38 -0.37 10.95
CA PRO A 76 -6.20 -1.43 11.50
C PRO A 76 -6.52 -2.49 10.43
N HIS A 77 -6.78 -3.72 10.86
CA HIS A 77 -7.14 -4.84 9.98
C HIS A 77 -6.10 -5.17 8.89
N TRP A 78 -4.82 -4.96 9.19
CA TRP A 78 -3.74 -5.10 8.20
C TRP A 78 -3.68 -6.48 7.54
N ASP A 79 -3.87 -7.55 8.32
CA ASP A 79 -3.89 -8.92 7.78
C ASP A 79 -5.00 -9.12 6.74
N PHE A 80 -6.20 -8.62 7.04
CA PHE A 80 -7.33 -8.69 6.14
C PHE A 80 -7.09 -7.88 4.85
N ILE A 81 -6.44 -6.71 4.96
CA ILE A 81 -6.07 -5.88 3.81
C ILE A 81 -5.10 -6.62 2.88
N LEU A 82 -4.05 -7.23 3.43
CA LEU A 82 -3.06 -7.97 2.64
C LEU A 82 -3.66 -9.23 2.01
N GLU A 83 -4.46 -9.99 2.75
CA GLU A 83 -5.15 -11.17 2.24
C GLU A 83 -6.14 -10.79 1.12
N SER A 84 -6.94 -9.76 1.33
CA SER A 84 -7.89 -9.26 0.32
C SER A 84 -7.18 -8.80 -0.94
N SER A 85 -6.03 -8.14 -0.79
CA SER A 85 -5.20 -7.72 -1.92
C SER A 85 -4.63 -8.93 -2.69
N ALA A 86 -4.19 -9.97 -1.96
CA ALA A 86 -3.68 -11.22 -2.54
C ALA A 86 -4.74 -12.03 -3.31
N ARG A 87 -6.04 -11.80 -3.04
CA ARG A 87 -7.16 -12.37 -3.82
C ARG A 87 -7.38 -11.71 -5.17
N GLY A 88 -6.88 -10.49 -5.39
CA GLY A 88 -7.15 -9.69 -6.60
C GLY A 88 -6.80 -10.38 -7.92
N TYR A 89 -5.81 -11.29 -7.92
CA TYR A 89 -5.49 -12.08 -9.11
C TYR A 89 -6.60 -13.05 -9.51
N GLU A 90 -7.23 -13.72 -8.54
CA GLU A 90 -8.30 -14.70 -8.81
C GLU A 90 -9.50 -14.05 -9.50
N VAL A 91 -9.65 -12.74 -9.31
CA VAL A 91 -10.70 -11.91 -9.91
C VAL A 91 -10.31 -11.35 -11.28
N THR A 92 -9.02 -11.06 -11.51
CA THR A 92 -8.56 -10.26 -12.66
C THR A 92 -7.68 -11.00 -13.67
N GLY A 93 -7.00 -12.08 -13.26
CA GLY A 93 -5.98 -12.77 -14.06
C GLY A 93 -4.68 -11.99 -14.28
N LEU A 94 -4.49 -10.84 -13.60
CA LEU A 94 -3.36 -9.93 -13.83
C LEU A 94 -2.19 -10.22 -12.88
N GLY A 95 -1.02 -10.54 -13.44
CA GLY A 95 0.18 -10.85 -12.65
C GLY A 95 0.84 -9.66 -11.92
N TYR A 96 0.44 -8.43 -12.22
CA TYR A 96 0.88 -7.22 -11.54
C TYR A 96 -0.30 -6.23 -11.44
N LEU A 97 -0.64 -5.82 -10.23
CA LEU A 97 -1.83 -5.01 -9.98
C LEU A 97 -1.65 -4.10 -8.75
N GLY A 98 -2.35 -2.98 -8.73
CA GLY A 98 -2.52 -2.14 -7.55
C GLY A 98 -3.93 -2.31 -7.01
N VAL A 99 -4.08 -2.74 -5.77
CA VAL A 99 -5.36 -2.79 -5.07
C VAL A 99 -5.47 -1.56 -4.20
N ASP A 100 -6.50 -0.76 -4.41
CA ASP A 100 -6.77 0.40 -3.58
C ASP A 100 -7.92 0.08 -2.65
N MET A 101 -7.70 0.34 -1.37
CA MET A 101 -8.64 0.03 -0.30
C MET A 101 -8.90 1.26 0.54
N VAL A 102 -10.12 1.37 1.06
CA VAL A 102 -10.50 2.36 2.06
C VAL A 102 -10.90 1.63 3.34
N ILE A 103 -10.84 2.32 4.48
CA ILE A 103 -11.34 1.79 5.75
C ILE A 103 -12.61 2.57 6.07
N ASP A 104 -13.75 1.90 5.91
CA ASP A 104 -15.04 2.41 6.31
C ASP A 104 -15.23 2.26 7.83
N ALA A 105 -15.97 3.19 8.43
CA ALA A 105 -16.17 3.22 9.89
C ALA A 105 -17.03 2.05 10.40
N ASP A 106 -17.99 1.59 9.59
CA ASP A 106 -18.96 0.57 9.97
C ASP A 106 -18.62 -0.79 9.33
N LEU A 107 -18.13 -0.78 8.09
CA LEU A 107 -17.88 -1.98 7.29
C LEU A 107 -16.42 -2.46 7.34
N GLY A 108 -15.50 -1.64 7.87
CA GLY A 108 -14.07 -1.94 7.88
C GLY A 108 -13.42 -1.81 6.50
N PRO A 109 -12.35 -2.58 6.19
CA PRO A 109 -11.63 -2.44 4.93
C PRO A 109 -12.46 -2.89 3.71
N LEU A 110 -12.54 -2.03 2.69
CA LEU A 110 -13.25 -2.28 1.44
C LEU A 110 -12.33 -2.01 0.24
N ILE A 111 -12.43 -2.84 -0.80
CA ILE A 111 -11.73 -2.61 -2.07
C ILE A 111 -12.49 -1.53 -2.86
N LEU A 112 -11.80 -0.46 -3.23
CA LEU A 112 -12.34 0.64 -4.02
C LEU A 112 -12.09 0.45 -5.51
N GLU A 113 -10.83 0.18 -5.88
CA GLU A 113 -10.44 -0.04 -7.28
C GLU A 113 -9.28 -1.03 -7.40
N MET A 114 -9.17 -1.65 -8.59
CA MET A 114 -8.02 -2.47 -8.97
C MET A 114 -7.41 -1.90 -10.25
N ASN A 115 -6.11 -1.59 -10.20
CA ASN A 115 -5.36 -0.98 -11.28
C ASN A 115 -4.43 -2.00 -11.93
N ALA A 116 -4.59 -2.23 -13.24
CA ALA A 116 -3.73 -3.15 -14.01
C ALA A 116 -2.30 -2.63 -14.24
N ARG A 117 -2.10 -1.31 -14.12
CA ARG A 117 -0.82 -0.63 -14.36
C ARG A 117 -0.57 0.42 -13.28
N PRO A 118 -0.39 0.01 -12.01
CA PRO A 118 -0.17 0.95 -10.94
C PRO A 118 1.17 1.67 -11.10
N GLY A 119 1.18 2.96 -10.76
CA GLY A 119 2.39 3.79 -10.78
C GLY A 119 3.44 3.33 -9.77
N LEU A 120 4.70 3.69 -10.02
CA LEU A 120 5.87 3.26 -9.27
C LEU A 120 6.31 4.20 -8.14
N ASN A 121 5.63 5.34 -7.95
CA ASN A 121 5.95 6.34 -6.92
C ASN A 121 5.88 5.79 -5.49
N ILE A 122 5.15 4.68 -5.29
CA ILE A 122 5.14 3.93 -4.03
C ILE A 122 6.53 3.53 -3.53
N GLN A 123 7.49 3.36 -4.44
CA GLN A 123 8.89 3.07 -4.11
C GLN A 123 9.57 4.22 -3.37
N ILE A 124 9.20 5.47 -3.69
CA ILE A 124 9.73 6.66 -3.03
C ILE A 124 9.22 6.68 -1.58
N ALA A 125 7.92 6.46 -1.40
CA ALA A 125 7.28 6.41 -0.07
C ALA A 125 7.83 5.28 0.83
N ASN A 126 8.21 4.15 0.23
CA ASN A 126 8.81 3.02 0.94
C ASN A 126 10.34 3.08 1.01
N ARG A 127 10.97 4.08 0.40
CA ARG A 127 12.43 4.24 0.29
C ARG A 127 13.14 2.97 -0.19
N SER A 128 12.48 2.21 -1.07
CA SER A 128 12.93 0.89 -1.51
C SER A 128 12.44 0.59 -2.91
N GLY A 129 13.33 0.05 -3.74
CA GLY A 129 12.99 -0.42 -5.07
C GLY A 129 12.25 -1.77 -5.04
N ILE A 130 11.26 -1.95 -5.92
CA ILE A 130 10.42 -3.16 -5.95
C ILE A 130 11.13 -4.38 -6.58
N ALA A 131 12.18 -4.16 -7.38
CA ALA A 131 12.83 -5.21 -8.17
C ALA A 131 13.34 -6.40 -7.34
N ASN A 132 13.88 -6.14 -6.14
CA ASN A 132 14.33 -7.21 -5.24
C ASN A 132 13.15 -8.04 -4.71
N ARG A 133 12.03 -7.39 -4.39
CA ARG A 133 10.82 -8.06 -3.92
C ARG A 133 10.19 -8.90 -5.03
N VAL A 134 10.14 -8.38 -6.25
CA VAL A 134 9.68 -9.12 -7.45
C VAL A 134 10.51 -10.39 -7.68
N ARG A 135 11.85 -10.27 -7.72
CA ARG A 135 12.72 -11.45 -7.87
C ARG A 135 12.49 -12.46 -6.76
N ARG A 136 12.36 -11.99 -5.52
CA ARG A 136 12.11 -12.87 -4.39
C ARG A 136 10.75 -13.58 -4.51
N ILE A 137 9.71 -12.89 -4.96
CA ILE A 137 8.41 -13.50 -5.23
C ILE A 137 8.52 -14.58 -6.30
N ASP A 138 9.29 -14.36 -7.38
CA ASP A 138 9.50 -15.40 -8.40
C ASP A 138 10.18 -16.67 -7.83
N GLU A 139 11.08 -16.53 -6.86
CA GLU A 139 11.75 -17.67 -6.21
C GLU A 139 10.83 -18.46 -5.27
N VAL A 140 9.89 -17.80 -4.59
CA VAL A 140 8.99 -18.42 -3.60
C VAL A 140 7.58 -18.67 -4.12
N TYR A 141 7.35 -18.39 -5.40
CA TYR A 141 6.03 -18.49 -6.00
C TYR A 141 5.49 -19.93 -5.89
N ASP A 142 4.31 -20.05 -5.31
CA ASP A 142 3.57 -21.29 -5.24
C ASP A 142 2.16 -21.07 -5.80
N ALA A 143 1.83 -21.81 -6.86
CA ALA A 143 0.53 -21.75 -7.51
C ALA A 143 -0.60 -22.30 -6.64
N ALA A 144 -0.29 -23.15 -5.65
CA ALA A 144 -1.27 -23.73 -4.73
C ALA A 144 -1.45 -22.89 -3.46
N ALA A 145 -0.56 -21.94 -3.17
CA ALA A 145 -0.65 -21.12 -1.97
C ALA A 145 -1.93 -20.30 -1.95
N THR A 146 -2.64 -20.33 -0.83
CA THR A 146 -3.84 -19.54 -0.57
C THR A 146 -3.51 -18.05 -0.40
N PRO A 147 -4.49 -17.13 -0.56
CA PRO A 147 -4.27 -15.70 -0.31
C PRO A 147 -3.66 -15.40 1.06
N ALA A 148 -4.09 -16.12 2.10
CA ALA A 148 -3.58 -15.97 3.46
C ALA A 148 -2.09 -16.37 3.57
N GLU A 149 -1.68 -17.47 2.94
CA GLU A 149 -0.28 -17.90 2.90
C GLU A 149 0.59 -16.89 2.13
N ARG A 150 0.11 -16.38 1.00
CA ARG A 150 0.81 -15.36 0.21
C ARG A 150 1.00 -14.06 0.99
N ALA A 151 -0.05 -13.62 1.69
CA ALA A 151 0.03 -12.48 2.61
C ALA A 151 1.03 -12.73 3.74
N ALA A 152 1.02 -13.91 4.36
CA ALA A 152 1.96 -14.26 5.42
C ALA A 152 3.43 -14.30 4.94
N VAL A 153 3.68 -14.82 3.73
CA VAL A 153 5.02 -14.77 3.10
C VAL A 153 5.46 -13.32 2.90
N ALA A 154 4.58 -12.46 2.36
CA ALA A 154 4.90 -11.05 2.14
C ALA A 154 5.23 -10.32 3.46
N ARG A 155 4.45 -10.55 4.53
CA ARG A 155 4.73 -9.97 5.85
C ARG A 155 6.09 -10.40 6.40
N ARG A 156 6.46 -11.67 6.22
CA ARG A 156 7.72 -12.22 6.71
C ARG A 156 8.92 -11.72 5.92
N GLU A 157 8.81 -11.63 4.61
CA GLU A 157 9.96 -11.42 3.73
C GLU A 157 10.17 -9.97 3.28
N PHE A 158 9.14 -9.12 3.38
CA PHE A 158 9.19 -7.74 2.89
C PHE A 158 8.99 -6.67 3.97
N PRO A 159 9.65 -6.75 5.14
CA PRO A 159 9.65 -5.66 6.10
C PRO A 159 10.25 -4.39 5.49
N ALA A 160 9.91 -3.25 6.06
CA ALA A 160 10.63 -2.01 5.77
C ALA A 160 12.11 -2.15 6.13
N LEU A 161 12.99 -1.57 5.32
CA LEU A 161 14.41 -1.51 5.63
C LEU A 161 14.62 -0.47 6.75
N ALA A 162 15.38 -0.86 7.78
CA ALA A 162 15.79 0.02 8.87
C ALA A 162 16.79 1.10 8.39
#